data_AF-A0A2C9LGG6-F1
#
_entry.id   AF-A0A2C9LGG6-F1
#
_cell.length_a   1.000
_cell.length_b   1.000
_cell.length_c   1.000
_cell.angle_alpha   90.00
_cell.angle_beta   90.00
_cell.angle_gamma   90.00
#
_symmetry.space_group_name_H-M   'P 1'
#
loop_
_entity.id
_entity.type
_entity.pdbx_description
1 polymer ?
#
loop_
_entity_poly.entity_id
_entity_poly.type
_entity_poly.pdbx_seq_one_letter_code
_entity_poly.pdbx_strand_id
1 'polypeptide(L)'
;MEPEDKKGKFYVDDYCYQDLPAQISRPIMDVDKFIVFVSGFQLGGLDERVFLMQMFADLVSGQLGEFEQQQASSHICHVVIAGNSLSRSTQDKDAVTKAKYLTKKSSAGSVDAIKNLDHFLMQLAVS
;
A
#
# COMPACT_ATOMS: atom_id res chain seq x y z
N MET A 1 16.60 34.17 -42.47
CA MET A 1 15.15 33.99 -42.63
C MET A 1 14.62 33.85 -41.21
N GLU A 2 14.20 34.98 -40.64
CA GLU A 2 13.59 35.02 -39.30
C GLU A 2 12.25 34.29 -39.38
N PRO A 3 11.88 33.39 -38.44
CA PRO A 3 10.53 32.86 -38.40
C PRO A 3 9.59 33.97 -37.89
N GLU A 4 8.95 34.65 -38.83
CA GLU A 4 7.77 35.48 -38.59
C GLU A 4 6.57 34.59 -38.22
N ASP A 5 6.50 34.09 -36.99
CA ASP A 5 5.29 33.43 -36.51
C ASP A 5 4.97 33.68 -35.02
N LYS A 6 4.12 34.71 -34.82
CA LYS A 6 2.99 34.79 -33.87
C LYS A 6 3.23 34.99 -32.35
N LYS A 7 2.92 36.23 -31.90
CA LYS A 7 2.19 36.59 -30.65
C LYS A 7 2.77 36.13 -29.30
N GLY A 8 4.03 36.45 -28.98
CA GLY A 8 4.52 36.42 -27.59
C GLY A 8 4.43 35.06 -26.89
N LYS A 9 4.36 33.97 -27.65
CA LYS A 9 4.35 32.60 -27.15
C LYS A 9 5.71 31.96 -27.42
N PHE A 10 6.23 31.24 -26.44
CA PHE A 10 7.49 30.51 -26.57
C PHE A 10 7.23 29.16 -27.23
N TYR A 11 7.88 28.90 -28.36
CA TYR A 11 7.87 27.60 -29.02
C TYR A 11 9.08 26.81 -28.53
N VAL A 12 8.84 25.67 -27.89
CA VAL A 12 9.91 24.81 -27.37
C VAL A 12 10.26 23.79 -28.46
N ASP A 13 11.47 23.89 -28.99
CA ASP A 13 11.99 22.91 -29.96
C ASP A 13 12.41 21.60 -29.29
N ASP A 14 13.01 21.68 -28.09
CA ASP A 14 13.43 20.53 -27.29
C ASP A 14 13.47 20.87 -25.79
N TYR A 15 13.36 19.86 -24.94
CA TYR A 15 13.48 19.98 -23.48
C TYR A 15 14.12 18.73 -22.88
N CYS A 16 14.82 18.90 -21.76
CA CYS A 16 15.39 17.78 -21.02
C CYS A 16 14.82 17.69 -19.60
N TYR A 17 14.88 16.49 -19.02
CA TYR A 17 14.62 16.27 -17.60
C TYR A 17 15.92 16.22 -16.83
N GLN A 18 15.84 16.37 -15.51
CA GLN A 18 16.97 16.08 -14.65
C GLN A 18 17.29 14.58 -14.71
N ASP A 19 18.56 14.25 -14.90
CA ASP A 19 19.03 12.87 -14.80
C ASP A 19 18.93 12.34 -13.38
N LEU A 20 19.05 11.02 -13.24
CA LEU A 20 19.04 10.38 -11.93
C LEU A 20 20.19 10.92 -11.06
N PRO A 21 19.94 11.20 -9.77
CA PRO A 21 21.02 11.60 -8.87
C PRO A 21 22.02 10.45 -8.70
N ALA A 22 23.23 10.77 -8.26
CA ALA A 22 24.25 9.77 -7.95
C ALA A 22 23.71 8.74 -6.95
N GLN A 23 23.71 7.47 -7.34
CA GLN A 23 23.22 6.37 -6.51
C GLN A 23 24.36 5.78 -5.68
N ILE A 24 24.13 5.59 -4.38
CA ILE A 24 25.06 4.87 -3.50
C ILE A 24 25.09 3.40 -3.92
N SER A 25 26.30 2.82 -4.01
CA SER A 25 26.44 1.39 -4.33
C SER A 25 25.76 0.52 -3.29
N ARG A 26 25.04 -0.51 -3.74
CA ARG A 26 24.39 -1.46 -2.82
C ARG A 26 25.44 -2.42 -2.26
N PRO A 27 25.38 -2.75 -0.96
CA PRO A 27 26.22 -3.79 -0.40
C PRO A 27 25.90 -5.14 -1.07
N ILE A 28 26.93 -5.96 -1.25
CA ILE A 28 26.77 -7.34 -1.72
C ILE A 28 26.30 -8.17 -0.53
N MET A 29 25.28 -9.00 -0.74
CA MET A 29 24.78 -9.94 0.26
C MET A 29 25.14 -11.36 -0.20
N ASP A 30 25.62 -12.18 0.73
CA ASP A 30 25.97 -13.58 0.46
C ASP A 30 24.74 -14.51 0.42
N VAL A 31 23.60 -14.03 0.94
CA VAL A 31 22.34 -14.79 1.03
C VAL A 31 21.21 -13.92 0.49
N ASP A 32 20.33 -14.55 -0.28
CA ASP A 32 19.14 -13.88 -0.82
C ASP A 32 18.17 -13.49 0.30
N LYS A 33 17.79 -12.21 0.31
CA LYS A 33 16.80 -11.65 1.22
C LYS A 33 15.66 -11.05 0.42
N PHE A 34 14.43 -11.30 0.86
CA PHE A 34 13.23 -10.85 0.16
C PHE A 34 12.52 -9.74 0.91
N ILE A 35 11.88 -8.85 0.16
CA ILE A 35 10.99 -7.81 0.67
C ILE A 35 9.64 -8.02 -0.01
N VAL A 36 8.58 -8.16 0.79
CA VAL A 36 7.23 -8.32 0.29
C VAL A 36 6.59 -6.94 0.17
N PHE A 37 6.06 -6.62 -1.01
CA PHE A 37 5.27 -5.42 -1.25
C PHE A 37 3.81 -5.81 -1.46
N VAL A 38 2.93 -5.18 -0.70
CA VAL A 38 1.49 -5.45 -0.70
C VAL A 38 0.73 -4.14 -0.58
N SER A 39 -0.42 -4.01 -1.23
CA SER A 39 -1.26 -2.83 -1.17
C SER A 39 -2.73 -3.20 -1.38
N GLY A 40 -3.63 -2.29 -1.03
CA GLY A 40 -5.02 -2.40 -1.49
C GLY A 40 -5.89 -3.43 -0.77
N PHE A 41 -5.72 -3.62 0.54
CA PHE A 41 -6.58 -4.52 1.32
C PHE A 41 -8.06 -4.12 1.36
N GLN A 42 -8.37 -2.82 1.17
CA GLN A 42 -9.73 -2.30 1.00
C GLN A 42 -10.74 -2.78 2.08
N LEU A 43 -10.30 -2.92 3.33
CA LEU A 43 -11.14 -3.35 4.46
C LEU A 43 -12.35 -2.42 4.66
N GLY A 44 -13.51 -3.00 5.01
CA GLY A 44 -14.77 -2.25 5.18
C GLY A 44 -15.42 -1.79 3.87
N GLY A 45 -14.98 -2.33 2.73
CA GLY A 45 -15.63 -2.21 1.43
C GLY A 45 -16.44 -3.47 1.08
N LEU A 46 -17.10 -3.46 -0.08
CA LEU A 46 -17.80 -4.64 -0.61
C LEU A 46 -16.83 -5.76 -1.04
N ASP A 47 -15.59 -5.38 -1.35
CA ASP A 47 -14.53 -6.26 -1.83
C ASP A 47 -13.55 -6.72 -0.75
N GLU A 48 -13.98 -6.72 0.52
CA GLU A 48 -13.12 -7.19 1.61
C GLU A 48 -12.73 -8.67 1.41
N ARG A 49 -11.42 -8.95 1.43
CA ARG A 49 -10.86 -10.31 1.22
C ARG A 49 -10.16 -10.82 2.49
N VAL A 50 -10.90 -10.90 3.60
CA VAL A 50 -10.36 -11.30 4.92
C VAL A 50 -9.61 -12.63 4.85
N PHE A 51 -10.16 -13.63 4.14
CA PHE A 51 -9.52 -14.93 4.02
C PHE A 51 -8.15 -14.87 3.31
N LEU A 52 -8.05 -14.08 2.24
CA LEU A 52 -6.78 -13.90 1.53
C LEU A 52 -5.74 -13.18 2.40
N MET A 53 -6.19 -12.22 3.22
CA MET A 53 -5.32 -11.58 4.21
C MET A 53 -4.81 -12.59 5.24
N GLN A 54 -5.67 -13.47 5.75
CA GLN A 54 -5.24 -14.49 6.70
C GLN A 54 -4.22 -15.45 6.07
N MET A 55 -4.50 -15.97 4.86
CA MET A 55 -3.54 -16.84 4.16
C MET A 55 -2.21 -16.13 3.90
N PHE A 56 -2.24 -14.83 3.60
CA PHE A 56 -1.03 -14.04 3.45
C PHE A 56 -0.25 -13.94 4.77
N ALA A 57 -0.92 -13.65 5.89
CA ALA A 57 -0.26 -13.61 7.18
C ALA A 57 0.35 -14.97 7.54
N ASP A 58 -0.37 -16.07 7.30
CA ASP A 58 0.10 -17.42 7.57
C ASP A 58 1.28 -17.81 6.67
N LEU A 59 1.31 -17.36 5.41
CA LEU A 59 2.43 -17.59 4.49
C LEU A 59 3.70 -16.84 4.92
N VAL A 60 3.56 -15.55 5.25
CA VAL A 60 4.69 -14.70 5.63
C VAL A 60 5.25 -15.10 7.00
N SER A 61 4.40 -15.54 7.93
CA SER A 61 4.79 -16.05 9.25
C SER A 61 5.30 -17.51 9.21
N GLY A 62 5.33 -18.15 8.03
CA GLY A 62 5.79 -19.53 7.88
C GLY A 62 4.86 -20.59 8.49
N GLN A 63 3.60 -20.25 8.77
CA GLN A 63 2.59 -21.17 9.28
C GLN A 63 1.86 -21.93 8.15
N LEU A 64 2.08 -21.53 6.89
CA LEU A 64 1.45 -22.13 5.71
C LEU A 64 2.49 -22.71 4.75
N GLY A 65 2.19 -23.89 4.20
CA GLY A 65 3.02 -24.59 3.21
C GLY A 65 3.90 -25.68 3.81
N GLU A 66 4.64 -26.38 2.96
CA GLU A 66 5.61 -27.41 3.37
C GLU A 66 6.94 -26.80 3.82
N PHE A 67 7.83 -27.62 4.40
CA PHE A 67 9.11 -27.17 4.97
C PHE A 67 9.94 -26.30 4.01
N GLU A 68 10.01 -26.67 2.73
CA GLU A 68 10.75 -25.91 1.72
C GLU A 68 10.14 -24.50 1.49
N GLN A 69 8.81 -24.39 1.50
CA GLN A 69 8.11 -23.11 1.37
C GLN A 69 8.28 -22.25 2.62
N GLN A 70 8.21 -22.86 3.81
CA GLN A 70 8.45 -22.15 5.07
C GLN A 70 9.89 -21.65 5.16
N GLN A 71 10.86 -22.44 4.69
CA GLN A 71 12.25 -22.02 4.57
C GLN A 71 12.40 -20.86 3.59
N ALA A 72 11.72 -20.88 2.44
CA ALA A 72 11.70 -19.75 1.52
C ALA A 72 11.10 -18.50 2.18
N SER A 73 9.98 -18.61 2.88
CA SER A 73 9.36 -17.51 3.63
C SER A 73 10.27 -16.93 4.71
N SER A 74 11.12 -17.73 5.36
CA SER A 74 12.07 -17.24 6.38
C SER A 74 13.14 -16.27 5.84
N HIS A 75 13.32 -16.22 4.52
CA HIS A 75 14.22 -15.26 3.87
C HIS A 75 13.56 -13.90 3.64
N ILE A 76 12.26 -13.74 3.92
CA ILE A 76 11.56 -12.47 3.90
C ILE A 76 11.99 -11.63 5.10
N CYS A 77 12.60 -10.47 4.85
CA CYS A 77 13.09 -9.57 5.91
C CYS A 77 12.11 -8.45 6.24
N HIS A 78 11.31 -8.03 5.27
CA HIS A 78 10.40 -6.90 5.44
C HIS A 78 9.10 -7.11 4.66
N VAL A 79 8.01 -6.64 5.26
CA VAL A 79 6.71 -6.48 4.60
C VAL A 79 6.40 -5.00 4.52
N VAL A 80 6.16 -4.51 3.32
CA VAL A 80 5.83 -3.11 3.04
C VAL A 80 4.38 -3.04 2.56
N ILE A 81 3.54 -2.39 3.36
CA ILE A 81 2.13 -2.15 3.02
C ILE A 81 2.00 -0.76 2.38
N ALA A 82 1.89 -0.72 1.06
CA ALA A 82 1.81 0.50 0.26
C ALA A 82 0.35 0.99 0.09
N GLY A 83 -0.27 1.41 1.19
CA GLY A 83 -1.53 2.15 1.18
C GLY A 83 -2.78 1.36 0.74
N ASN A 84 -3.90 2.08 0.67
CA ASN A 84 -5.23 1.56 0.33
C ASN A 84 -5.69 0.37 1.19
N SER A 85 -5.25 0.31 2.44
CA SER A 85 -5.63 -0.77 3.38
C SER A 85 -7.10 -0.70 3.80
N LEU A 86 -7.68 0.49 3.83
CA LEU A 86 -9.08 0.75 4.13
C LEU A 86 -9.82 1.19 2.87
N SER A 87 -11.08 0.76 2.71
CA SER A 87 -11.92 1.14 1.57
C SER A 87 -12.26 2.64 1.58
N ARG A 88 -12.57 3.22 0.42
CA ARG A 88 -13.04 4.61 0.34
C ARG A 88 -14.34 4.84 1.12
N SER A 89 -15.20 3.81 1.21
CA SER A 89 -16.43 3.84 2.01
C SER A 89 -16.19 4.05 3.50
N THR A 90 -15.03 3.62 4.02
CA THR A 90 -14.64 3.83 5.43
C THR A 90 -13.91 5.16 5.66
N GLN A 91 -13.62 5.89 4.58
CA GLN A 91 -12.97 7.20 4.59
C GLN A 91 -13.96 8.35 4.40
N ASP A 92 -15.26 8.05 4.30
CA ASP A 92 -16.28 9.04 4.01
C ASP A 92 -16.38 10.09 5.13
N LYS A 93 -16.15 11.35 4.76
CA LYS A 93 -16.19 12.51 5.65
C LYS A 93 -17.61 13.06 5.82
N ASP A 94 -18.62 12.36 5.35
CA ASP A 94 -20.03 12.72 5.59
C ASP A 94 -20.33 12.96 7.08
N ALA A 95 -19.62 12.31 8.00
CA ALA A 95 -19.68 12.57 9.44
C ALA A 95 -19.23 13.98 9.87
N VAL A 96 -18.36 14.62 9.07
CA VAL A 96 -17.78 15.96 9.29
C VAL A 96 -18.66 17.06 8.66
N THR A 97 -19.35 16.76 7.56
CA THR A 97 -20.11 17.75 6.79
C THR A 97 -21.62 17.72 7.06
N LYS A 98 -22.18 16.59 7.52
CA LYS A 98 -23.62 16.43 7.78
C LYS A 98 -23.94 16.57 9.27
N ALA A 99 -25.17 17.02 9.55
CA ALA A 99 -25.64 17.24 10.90
C ALA A 99 -25.61 15.95 11.76
N LYS A 100 -25.23 16.09 13.04
CA LYS A 100 -24.92 15.01 13.99
C LYS A 100 -26.03 13.94 14.16
N TYR A 101 -27.28 14.27 13.86
CA TYR A 101 -28.40 13.33 13.89
C TYR A 101 -28.48 12.41 12.66
N LEU A 102 -27.95 12.83 11.50
CA LEU A 102 -27.87 12.02 10.28
C LEU A 102 -26.67 11.06 10.29
N THR A 103 -25.64 11.38 11.07
CA THR A 103 -24.37 10.65 11.12
C THR A 103 -24.30 9.64 12.27
N LYS A 104 -25.32 9.61 13.15
CA LYS A 104 -25.40 8.75 14.34
C LYS A 104 -25.38 7.24 14.04
N LYS A 105 -25.69 6.83 12.79
CA LYS A 105 -25.56 5.45 12.29
C LYS A 105 -24.38 5.25 11.32
N SER A 106 -23.71 6.31 10.92
CA SER A 106 -22.65 6.29 9.89
C SER A 106 -21.27 5.91 10.42
N SER A 107 -21.11 5.70 11.73
CA SER A 107 -19.80 5.55 12.37
C SER A 107 -19.37 4.10 12.65
N ALA A 108 -20.06 3.08 12.13
CA ALA A 108 -19.78 1.69 12.47
C ALA A 108 -18.77 1.01 11.51
N GLY A 109 -18.91 1.19 10.20
CA GLY A 109 -18.10 0.45 9.21
C GLY A 109 -16.61 0.79 9.22
N SER A 110 -16.24 2.01 9.63
CA SER A 110 -14.84 2.46 9.71
C SER A 110 -14.10 1.89 10.92
N VAL A 111 -14.77 1.78 12.08
CA VAL A 111 -14.13 1.36 13.33
C VAL A 111 -13.76 -0.11 13.29
N ASP A 112 -14.66 -0.96 12.81
CA ASP A 112 -14.39 -2.40 12.77
C ASP A 112 -13.37 -2.74 11.68
N ALA A 113 -13.35 -2.03 10.56
CA ALA A 113 -12.30 -2.16 9.54
C ALA A 113 -10.90 -1.78 10.08
N ILE A 114 -10.82 -0.73 10.90
CA ILE A 114 -9.56 -0.34 11.58
C ILE A 114 -9.13 -1.40 12.59
N LYS A 115 -10.04 -1.96 13.37
CA LYS A 115 -9.72 -3.05 14.32
C LYS A 115 -9.22 -4.30 13.59
N ASN A 116 -9.86 -4.68 12.49
CA ASN A 116 -9.43 -5.82 11.68
C ASN A 116 -8.03 -5.59 11.10
N LEU A 117 -7.76 -4.37 10.62
CA LEU A 117 -6.44 -3.98 10.15
C LEU A 117 -5.40 -4.05 11.28
N ASP A 118 -5.71 -3.50 12.45
CA ASP A 118 -4.83 -3.52 13.62
C ASP A 118 -4.51 -4.95 14.06
N HIS A 119 -5.52 -5.82 14.13
CA HIS A 119 -5.32 -7.23 14.46
C HIS A 119 -4.41 -7.94 13.46
N PHE A 120 -4.62 -7.70 12.17
CA PHE A 120 -3.78 -8.25 11.11
C PHE A 120 -2.32 -7.75 11.19
N LEU A 121 -2.12 -6.46 11.45
CA LEU A 121 -0.78 -5.88 11.64
C LEU A 121 -0.10 -6.44 12.89
N MET A 122 -0.85 -6.62 13.98
CA MET A 122 -0.34 -7.26 15.20
C MET A 122 0.09 -8.69 14.93
N GLN A 123 -0.66 -9.47 14.15
CA GLN A 123 -0.26 -10.82 13.76
C GLN A 123 1.08 -10.77 12.99
N LEU A 124 1.20 -9.92 11.98
CA LEU A 124 2.42 -9.80 11.18
C LEU A 124 3.64 -9.32 11.98
N ALA A 125 3.45 -8.43 12.96
CA ALA A 125 4.55 -7.84 13.73
C ALA A 125 5.09 -8.75 14.84
N VAL A 126 4.25 -9.68 15.35
CA VAL A 126 4.62 -10.63 16.42
C VAL A 126 5.16 -11.96 15.85
N SER A 127 4.98 -12.17 14.54
CA SER A 127 5.44 -13.36 13.80
C SER A 127 6.96 -13.44 13.68
#